data_AF-A0A957VP86-F1
#
_entry.id   AF-A0A957VP86-F1
#
_cell.length_a   1.000
_cell.length_b   1.000
_cell.length_c   1.000
_cell.angle_alpha   90.00
_cell.angle_beta   90.00
_cell.angle_gamma   90.00
#
_symmetry.space_group_name_H-M   'P 1'
#
loop_
_entity.id
_entity.type
_entity.pdbx_description
1 polymer ?
#
loop_
_entity_poly.entity_id
_entity_poly.type
_entity_poly.pdbx_seq_one_letter_code
_entity_poly.pdbx_strand_id
1 'polypeptide(L)'
;LQAGEARLAIHPNCGTNLAVTALLTTASAFVAAGASRRVVDRIPLTFMLALPALVLSRPLGLRVQQYTTLADVGDRWVADVFPVGGGAFHAHRVVFD
;
A
#
# COMPACT_ATOMS: atom_id res chain seq x y z
N LEU A 1 -5.76 -19.48 5.90
CA LEU A 1 -4.44 -19.84 6.44
C LEU A 1 -4.63 -20.98 7.43
N GLN A 2 -4.36 -22.22 7.02
CA GLN A 2 -4.77 -23.41 7.80
C GLN A 2 -3.92 -23.67 9.06
N ALA A 3 -2.82 -22.93 9.27
CA ALA A 3 -1.88 -23.16 10.37
C ALA A 3 -1.54 -21.89 11.21
N GLY A 4 -2.36 -20.83 11.15
CA GLY A 4 -2.10 -19.61 11.94
C GLY A 4 -0.91 -18.76 11.47
N GLU A 5 -0.36 -19.04 10.29
CA GLU A 5 0.78 -18.32 9.73
C GLU A 5 0.39 -16.94 9.16
N ALA A 6 0.20 -15.98 10.07
CA ALA A 6 -0.18 -14.60 9.73
C ALA A 6 0.79 -13.91 8.75
N ARG A 7 2.04 -14.37 8.65
CA ARG A 7 3.05 -13.83 7.74
C ARG A 7 2.75 -14.09 6.27
N LEU A 8 2.00 -15.13 5.94
CA LEU A 8 1.60 -15.45 4.56
C LEU A 8 0.49 -14.53 4.03
N ALA A 9 -0.25 -13.84 4.90
CA ALA A 9 -1.24 -12.83 4.50
C ALA A 9 -0.62 -11.48 4.12
N ILE A 10 0.69 -11.29 4.36
CA ILE A 10 1.38 -10.02 4.19
C ILE A 10 2.15 -10.03 2.86
N HIS A 11 1.62 -9.32 1.85
CA HIS A 11 2.23 -9.23 0.52
C HIS A 11 2.91 -7.85 0.30
N PRO A 12 4.16 -7.79 -0.20
CA PRO A 12 4.92 -6.53 -0.33
C PRO A 12 4.24 -5.48 -1.21
N ASN A 13 3.45 -5.87 -2.20
CA ASN A 13 2.71 -4.95 -3.09
C ASN A 13 1.22 -4.80 -2.72
N CYS A 14 0.82 -5.03 -1.47
CA CYS A 14 -0.54 -4.71 -1.04
C CYS A 14 -0.81 -3.19 -1.17
N GLY A 15 -2.07 -2.81 -1.43
CA GLY A 15 -2.48 -1.41 -1.56
C GLY A 15 -2.05 -0.54 -0.37
N THR A 16 -2.05 -1.08 0.85
CA THR A 16 -1.56 -0.39 2.05
C THR A 16 -0.08 -0.04 1.97
N ASN A 17 0.76 -0.95 1.46
CA ASN A 17 2.21 -0.70 1.30
C ASN A 17 2.47 0.34 0.20
N LEU A 18 1.66 0.33 -0.86
CA LEU A 18 1.70 1.33 -1.91
C LEU A 18 1.32 2.72 -1.36
N ALA A 19 0.26 2.79 -0.54
CA ALA A 19 -0.18 4.02 0.11
C ALA A 19 0.90 4.60 1.04
N VAL A 20 1.53 3.75 1.88
CA VAL A 20 2.64 4.17 2.75
C VAL A 20 3.81 4.70 1.92
N THR A 21 4.13 4.04 0.80
CA THR A 21 5.18 4.50 -0.12
C THR A 21 4.86 5.87 -0.71
N ALA A 22 3.63 6.06 -1.23
CA ALA A 22 3.19 7.32 -1.80
C ALA A 22 3.21 8.47 -0.78
N LEU A 23 2.80 8.20 0.47
CA LEU A 23 2.84 9.20 1.54
C LEU A 23 4.26 9.64 1.87
N LEU A 24 5.20 8.69 2.01
CA LEU A 24 6.59 8.99 2.37
C LEU A 24 7.34 9.71 1.26
N THR A 25 7.14 9.31 -0.01
CA THR A 25 7.77 10.00 -1.15
C THR A 25 7.18 11.40 -1.36
N THR A 26 5.88 11.56 -1.19
CA THR A 26 5.21 12.87 -1.27
C THR A 26 5.67 13.80 -0.14
N ALA A 27 5.78 13.31 1.09
CA ALA A 27 6.32 14.07 2.21
C ALA A 27 7.77 14.54 1.94
N SER A 28 8.59 13.65 1.37
CA SER A 28 9.97 13.97 0.96
C SER A 28 10.01 15.11 -0.07
N ALA A 29 9.10 15.07 -1.05
CA ALA A 29 8.97 16.13 -2.04
C ALA A 29 8.50 17.46 -1.44
N PHE A 30 7.59 17.44 -0.46
CA PHE A 30 7.16 18.65 0.25
C PHE A 30 8.29 19.28 1.07
N VAL A 31 9.09 18.46 1.77
CA VAL A 31 10.27 18.95 2.50
C VAL A 31 11.27 19.60 1.53
N ALA A 32 11.56 18.96 0.41
CA ALA A 32 12.45 19.51 -0.61
C ALA A 32 11.88 20.78 -1.27
N ALA A 33 10.56 20.90 -1.40
CA ALA A 33 9.89 22.09 -1.91
C ALA A 33 10.04 23.32 -1.00
N GLY A 34 10.23 23.12 0.31
CA GLY A 34 10.50 24.21 1.26
C GLY A 34 11.90 24.81 1.13
N ALA A 35 12.86 24.10 0.52
CA ALA A 35 14.25 24.53 0.45
C ALA A 35 14.56 25.50 -0.69
N SER A 36 13.76 25.51 -1.76
CA SER A 36 13.93 26.45 -2.88
C SER A 36 12.63 26.69 -3.64
N ARG A 37 12.46 27.93 -4.14
CA ARG A 37 11.33 28.30 -5.02
C ARG A 37 11.49 27.79 -6.44
N ARG A 38 12.73 27.52 -6.89
CA ARG A 38 13.01 27.03 -8.24
C ARG A 38 12.93 25.51 -8.27
N VAL A 39 12.14 24.98 -9.20
CA VAL A 39 11.91 23.53 -9.32
C VAL A 39 13.20 22.77 -9.61
N VAL A 40 14.08 23.32 -10.43
CA VAL A 40 15.34 22.68 -10.83
C VAL A 40 16.28 22.49 -9.64
N ASP A 41 16.39 23.52 -8.78
CA ASP A 41 17.30 23.52 -7.64
C ASP A 41 16.91 22.51 -6.56
N ARG A 42 15.63 22.12 -6.50
CA ARG A 42 15.11 21.14 -5.54
C ARG A 42 15.11 19.69 -6.05
N ILE A 43 15.38 19.43 -7.34
CA ILE A 43 15.43 18.06 -7.88
C ILE A 43 16.47 17.18 -7.14
N PRO A 44 17.72 17.63 -6.95
CA PRO A 44 18.75 16.82 -6.30
C PRO A 44 18.37 16.50 -4.84
N LEU A 45 17.86 17.51 -4.14
CA LEU A 45 17.39 17.37 -2.75
C LEU A 45 16.21 16.42 -2.66
N THR A 46 15.23 16.54 -3.57
CA THR A 46 14.07 15.64 -3.63
C THR A 46 14.51 14.20 -3.84
N PHE A 47 15.45 13.94 -4.76
CA PHE A 47 16.00 12.60 -4.97
C PHE A 47 16.71 12.05 -3.72
N MET A 48 17.53 12.88 -3.07
CA MET A 48 18.24 12.51 -1.84
C MET A 48 17.29 12.14 -0.70
N LEU A 49 16.12 12.79 -0.60
CA LEU A 49 15.11 12.44 0.41
C LEU A 49 14.18 11.29 -0.02
N ALA A 50 13.82 11.21 -1.30
CA ALA A 50 12.87 10.22 -1.80
C ALA A 50 13.45 8.80 -1.80
N LEU A 51 14.74 8.63 -2.08
CA LEU A 51 15.41 7.32 -2.06
C LEU A 51 15.33 6.62 -0.69
N PRO A 52 15.76 7.23 0.43
CA PRO A 52 15.62 6.60 1.74
C PRO A 52 14.14 6.42 2.13
N ALA A 53 13.26 7.34 1.76
CA ALA A 53 11.81 7.18 1.96
C ALA A 53 11.26 5.92 1.27
N LEU A 54 11.72 5.61 0.05
CA LEU A 54 11.33 4.42 -0.70
C LEU A 54 11.87 3.13 -0.08
N VAL A 55 13.08 3.17 0.47
CA VAL A 55 13.67 2.01 1.17
C VAL A 55 12.94 1.77 2.50
N LEU A 56 12.63 2.83 3.23
CA LEU A 56 11.91 2.78 4.51
C LEU A 56 10.43 2.43 4.35
N SER A 57 9.81 2.72 3.20
CA SER A 57 8.40 2.42 2.97
C SER A 57 8.10 0.93 2.99
N ARG A 58 9.06 0.08 2.60
CA ARG A 58 8.89 -1.38 2.61
C ARG A 58 8.64 -1.94 4.02
N PRO A 59 9.55 -1.78 5.01
CA PRO A 59 9.32 -2.28 6.36
C PRO A 59 8.19 -1.53 7.09
N LEU A 60 7.97 -0.24 6.79
CA LEU A 60 6.87 0.52 7.37
C LEU A 60 5.51 0.07 6.85
N GLY A 61 5.39 -0.16 5.54
CA GLY A 61 4.21 -0.72 4.91
C GLY A 61 3.81 -2.05 5.54
N LEU A 62 4.76 -2.98 5.66
CA LEU A 62 4.51 -4.28 6.28
C LEU A 62 4.00 -4.16 7.73
N ARG A 63 4.57 -3.23 8.52
CA ARG A 63 4.08 -2.96 9.89
C ARG A 63 2.67 -2.37 9.90
N VAL A 64 2.36 -1.43 9.01
CA VAL A 64 1.01 -0.86 8.92
C VAL A 64 0.00 -1.91 8.45
N GLN A 65 0.40 -2.76 7.49
CA GLN A 65 -0.42 -3.84 6.98
C GLN A 65 -0.81 -4.85 8.06
N GLN A 66 0.06 -5.11 9.05
CA GLN A 66 -0.28 -5.97 10.20
C GLN A 66 -1.49 -5.47 11.00
N TYR A 67 -1.74 -4.16 11.04
CA TYR A 67 -2.91 -3.59 11.71
C TYR A 67 -4.14 -3.49 10.81
N THR A 68 -3.96 -3.47 9.48
CA THR A 68 -5.05 -3.33 8.51
C THR A 68 -5.57 -4.68 8.00
N THR A 69 -4.71 -5.71 8.00
CA THR A 69 -5.04 -7.03 7.47
C THR A 69 -5.25 -8.01 8.61
N LEU A 70 -6.49 -8.48 8.79
CA LEU A 70 -6.74 -9.66 9.60
C LEU A 70 -6.24 -10.89 8.85
N ALA A 71 -5.30 -11.61 9.44
CA ALA A 71 -4.85 -12.91 8.93
C ALA A 71 -5.89 -14.03 9.20
N ASP A 72 -6.88 -13.76 10.03
CA ASP A 72 -7.89 -14.73 10.42
C ASP A 72 -9.08 -14.74 9.45
N VAL A 73 -9.05 -15.76 8.59
CA VAL A 73 -10.04 -16.05 7.55
C VAL A 73 -10.49 -17.52 7.63
N GLY A 74 -10.17 -18.21 8.74
CA GLY A 74 -10.41 -19.65 8.89
C GLY A 74 -11.89 -20.05 8.81
N ASP A 75 -12.76 -19.19 9.34
CA ASP A 75 -14.20 -19.46 9.47
C ASP A 75 -15.05 -18.62 8.51
N ARG A 76 -14.57 -18.40 7.28
CA ARG A 76 -15.34 -17.68 6.25
C ARG A 76 -15.50 -18.51 4.99
N TRP A 77 -16.74 -18.70 4.54
CA TRP A 77 -17.03 -19.37 3.26
C TRP A 77 -17.59 -18.38 2.25
N VAL A 78 -17.41 -18.64 0.95
CA VAL A 78 -18.00 -17.81 -0.10
C VAL A 78 -19.51 -18.06 -0.10
N ALA A 79 -20.28 -17.04 0.27
CA ALA A 79 -21.74 -17.08 0.27
C ALA A 79 -22.29 -16.88 -1.14
N ASP A 80 -21.74 -15.92 -1.89
CA ASP A 80 -22.23 -15.59 -3.23
C ASP A 80 -21.19 -14.81 -4.05
N VAL A 81 -21.32 -14.83 -5.39
CA VAL A 81 -20.46 -14.10 -6.33
C VAL A 81 -21.32 -13.34 -7.33
N PHE A 82 -21.36 -12.01 -7.18
CA PHE A 82 -22.11 -11.15 -8.08
C PHE A 82 -21.20 -10.56 -9.16
N PRO A 83 -21.56 -10.63 -10.45
CA PRO A 83 -20.91 -9.83 -11.46
C PRO A 83 -21.18 -8.34 -11.17
N VAL A 84 -20.11 -7.56 -11.04
CA VAL A 84 -20.17 -6.10 -10.93
C VAL A 84 -19.75 -5.56 -12.28
N GLY A 85 -20.74 -5.39 -13.18
CA GLY A 85 -20.45 -5.08 -14.57
C GLY A 85 -21.51 -4.21 -15.25
N GLY A 86 -21.06 -3.03 -15.68
CA GLY A 86 -21.70 -2.13 -16.63
C GLY A 86 -20.63 -1.19 -17.20
N GLY A 87 -19.91 -1.63 -18.25
CA GLY A 87 -18.82 -0.88 -18.89
C GLY A 87 -17.54 -1.70 -19.09
N ALA A 88 -16.44 -1.04 -19.49
CA ALA A 88 -15.16 -1.67 -19.93
C ALA A 88 -14.35 -2.44 -18.85
N PHE A 89 -14.88 -2.61 -17.65
CA PHE A 89 -14.23 -3.35 -16.56
C PHE A 89 -15.07 -4.56 -16.17
N HIS A 90 -14.47 -5.75 -16.22
CA HIS A 90 -15.04 -6.96 -15.64
C HIS A 90 -14.62 -7.05 -14.17
N ALA A 91 -15.55 -6.77 -13.26
CA ALA A 91 -15.35 -6.96 -11.82
C ALA A 91 -16.34 -7.98 -11.26
N HIS A 92 -15.95 -8.70 -10.22
CA HIS A 92 -16.82 -9.61 -9.47
C HIS A 92 -16.74 -9.25 -7.98
N ARG A 93 -17.90 -9.17 -7.33
CA ARG A 93 -18.00 -8.99 -5.88
C ARG A 93 -18.29 -10.33 -5.25
N VAL A 94 -17.34 -10.80 -4.45
CA VAL A 94 -17.46 -12.03 -3.65
C VAL A 94 -17.94 -11.65 -2.26
N VAL A 95 -19.02 -12.28 -1.81
CA VAL A 95 -19.55 -12.15 -0.44
C VAL A 95 -19.13 -13.38 0.36
N PHE A 96 -18.73 -13.17 1.61
CA PHE A 96 -18.37 -14.23 2.54
C PHE A 96 -19.35 -14.23 3.72
N ASP A 97 -19.76 -15.41 4.16
CA ASP A 97 -20.48 -15.67 5.42
C ASP A 97 -19.51 -16.16 6.50
#